data_AF-A0A8S4PQU3-F1
#
_entry.id   AF-A0A8S4PQU3-F1
#
_cell.length_a   1.000
_cell.length_b   1.000
_cell.length_c   1.000
_cell.angle_alpha   90.00
_cell.angle_beta   90.00
_cell.angle_gamma   90.00
#
_symmetry.space_group_name_H-M   'P 1'
#
loop_
_entity.id
_entity.type
_entity.pdbx_description
1 polymer ?
#
loop_
_entity_poly.entity_id
_entity_poly.type
_entity_poly.pdbx_seq_one_letter_code
_entity_poly.pdbx_strand_id
1 'polypeptide(L)'
;ITKADVTTEAASPIDTVAPTDSDITKADVTTEAASPIDTVAPTDSDITKADVTTEAASPNDTVVPTDSDITKADVTTEAASPTDTLAPTDSDITKADVTTEAASPNDT
;
A
#
# COMPACT_ATOMS: atom_id res chain seq x y z
N ILE A 1 16.07 17.60 6.48
CA ILE A 1 14.83 17.02 5.92
C ILE A 1 15.25 15.72 5.27
N THR A 2 14.84 14.59 5.84
CA THR A 2 15.03 13.26 5.26
C THR A 2 13.79 12.93 4.44
N LYS A 3 13.98 12.46 3.21
CA LYS A 3 12.91 12.07 2.30
C LYS A 3 13.24 10.71 1.71
N ALA A 4 12.27 9.82 1.64
CA ALA A 4 12.32 8.60 0.82
C ALA A 4 11.29 8.70 -0.30
N ASP A 5 11.68 8.20 -1.46
CA ASP A 5 10.84 8.02 -2.64
C ASP A 5 11.03 6.56 -3.06
N VAL A 6 10.03 5.72 -2.86
CA VAL A 6 10.10 4.28 -3.13
C VAL A 6 9.07 3.91 -4.19
N THR A 7 9.54 3.34 -5.29
CA THR A 7 8.67 2.75 -6.31
C THR A 7 9.03 1.29 -6.47
N THR A 8 8.05 0.42 -6.29
CA THR A 8 8.21 -1.02 -6.49
C THR A 8 7.21 -1.52 -7.51
N GLU A 9 7.72 -2.21 -8.53
CA GLU A 9 6.90 -2.84 -9.57
C GLU A 9 7.21 -4.34 -9.59
N ALA A 10 6.17 -5.17 -9.65
CA ALA A 10 6.30 -6.61 -9.76
C ALA A 10 5.35 -7.18 -10.83
N ALA A 11 5.87 -8.13 -11.61
CA ALA A 11 5.09 -8.83 -12.65
C ALA A 11 5.58 -10.27 -12.80
N SER A 12 5.14 -11.15 -11.88
CA SER A 12 5.43 -12.58 -11.89
C SER A 12 4.12 -13.41 -11.83
N PRO A 13 4.18 -14.75 -11.84
CA PRO A 13 2.98 -15.55 -11.61
C PRO A 13 2.41 -15.42 -10.19
N ILE A 14 3.25 -15.03 -9.23
CA ILE A 14 2.93 -14.73 -7.84
C ILE A 14 3.90 -13.63 -7.43
N ASP A 15 3.39 -12.48 -6.99
CA ASP A 15 4.23 -11.40 -6.47
C ASP A 15 4.00 -11.17 -4.97
N THR A 16 5.07 -10.80 -4.30
CA THR A 16 5.05 -10.35 -2.91
C THR A 16 5.93 -9.12 -2.78
N VAL A 17 5.33 -7.99 -2.39
CA VAL A 17 6.00 -6.70 -2.30
C VAL A 17 5.85 -6.14 -0.89
N ALA A 18 6.96 -5.77 -0.25
CA ALA A 18 6.99 -5.27 1.12
C ALA A 18 8.07 -4.19 1.29
N PRO A 19 7.86 -2.97 0.74
CA PRO A 19 8.76 -1.85 1.00
C PRO A 19 8.70 -1.45 2.48
N THR A 20 9.78 -0.85 2.97
CA THR A 20 9.86 -0.39 4.35
C THR A 20 10.56 0.95 4.40
N ASP A 21 9.88 1.94 4.98
CA ASP A 21 10.47 3.24 5.29
C ASP A 21 10.38 3.54 6.79
N SER A 22 11.44 4.14 7.34
CA SER A 22 11.48 4.49 8.76
C SER A 22 12.35 5.71 9.05
N ASP A 23 12.03 6.44 10.12
CA ASP A 23 12.82 7.60 10.61
C ASP A 23 12.98 8.74 9.57
N ILE A 24 11.95 8.99 8.76
CA ILE A 24 11.98 10.01 7.71
C ILE A 24 10.97 11.12 7.90
N THR A 25 11.30 12.32 7.42
CA THR A 25 10.36 13.45 7.49
C THR A 25 9.22 13.29 6.47
N LYS A 26 9.53 12.78 5.28
CA LYS A 26 8.53 12.57 4.20
C LYS A 26 8.79 11.25 3.47
N ALA A 27 7.75 10.44 3.32
CA ALA A 27 7.74 9.24 2.49
C ALA A 27 6.78 9.43 1.33
N ASP A 28 7.22 9.08 0.12
CA ASP A 28 6.35 8.93 -1.06
C ASP A 28 6.55 7.49 -1.57
N VAL A 29 5.56 6.62 -1.36
CA VAL A 29 5.64 5.18 -1.68
C VAL A 29 4.62 4.84 -2.75
N THR A 30 5.06 4.19 -3.81
CA THR A 30 4.20 3.63 -4.86
C THR A 30 4.53 2.16 -5.07
N THR A 31 3.51 1.32 -4.97
CA THR A 31 3.64 -0.12 -5.23
C THR A 31 2.65 -0.52 -6.31
N GLU A 32 3.15 -1.15 -7.37
CA GLU A 32 2.33 -1.74 -8.43
C GLU A 32 2.62 -3.24 -8.55
N ALA A 33 1.58 -4.06 -8.53
CA ALA A 33 1.67 -5.50 -8.73
C ALA A 33 0.61 -5.98 -9.72
N ALA A 34 1.02 -6.85 -10.64
CA ALA A 34 0.13 -7.41 -11.66
C ALA A 34 0.44 -8.90 -11.91
N SER A 35 -0.12 -9.76 -11.06
CA SER A 35 0.02 -11.22 -11.16
C SER A 35 -1.33 -11.94 -11.18
N PRO A 36 -1.33 -13.28 -11.28
CA PRO A 36 -2.44 -14.12 -10.87
C PRO A 36 -2.77 -14.08 -9.36
N ILE A 37 -1.77 -13.80 -8.52
CA ILE A 37 -1.89 -13.68 -7.06
C ILE A 37 -0.90 -12.61 -6.60
N ASP A 38 -1.37 -11.54 -5.98
CA ASP A 38 -0.51 -10.50 -5.43
C ASP A 38 -0.66 -10.38 -3.91
N THR A 39 0.47 -10.17 -3.24
CA THR A 39 0.51 -9.81 -1.81
C THR A 39 1.35 -8.57 -1.61
N VAL A 40 0.75 -7.51 -1.09
CA VAL A 40 1.42 -6.21 -0.85
C VAL A 40 1.35 -5.88 0.64
N ALA A 41 2.50 -5.70 1.28
CA ALA A 41 2.61 -5.47 2.73
C ALA A 41 3.68 -4.41 3.05
N PRO A 42 3.45 -3.13 2.69
CA PRO A 42 4.35 -2.05 3.05
C PRO A 42 4.38 -1.85 4.56
N THR A 43 5.50 -1.33 5.08
CA THR A 43 5.66 -1.02 6.50
C THR A 43 6.32 0.33 6.68
N ASP A 44 5.59 1.29 7.24
CA ASP A 44 6.09 2.65 7.46
C ASP A 44 6.08 2.99 8.95
N SER A 45 7.15 3.61 9.45
CA SER A 45 7.27 3.96 10.87
C SER A 45 8.00 5.27 11.13
N ASP A 46 7.61 6.01 12.17
CA ASP A 46 8.28 7.24 12.60
C ASP A 46 8.34 8.32 11.49
N ILE A 47 7.20 8.55 10.81
CA ILE A 47 7.12 9.44 9.65
C ILE A 47 6.25 10.67 9.93
N THR A 48 6.72 11.86 9.56
CA THR A 48 5.91 13.09 9.72
C THR A 48 4.83 13.22 8.64
N LYS A 49 5.15 12.91 7.38
CA LYS A 49 4.18 12.86 6.27
C LYS A 49 4.43 11.65 5.38
N ALA A 50 3.45 10.79 5.21
CA ALA A 50 3.50 9.67 4.28
C ALA A 50 2.44 9.85 3.19
N ASP A 51 2.83 9.68 1.93
CA ASP A 51 1.95 9.63 0.76
C ASP A 51 2.13 8.24 0.14
N VAL A 52 1.15 7.35 0.30
CA VAL A 52 1.23 5.93 -0.10
C VAL A 52 0.19 5.62 -1.16
N THR A 53 0.62 4.97 -2.25
CA THR A 53 -0.25 4.49 -3.32
C THR A 53 0.06 3.02 -3.59
N THR A 54 -0.96 2.17 -3.56
CA THR A 54 -0.85 0.74 -3.88
C THR A 54 -1.87 0.39 -4.94
N GLU A 55 -1.39 -0.16 -6.05
CA GLU A 55 -2.19 -0.64 -7.17
C GLU A 55 -1.94 -2.14 -7.33
N ALA A 56 -2.99 -2.95 -7.25
CA ALA A 56 -2.92 -4.39 -7.48
C ALA A 56 -3.98 -4.83 -8.49
N ALA A 57 -3.58 -5.67 -9.45
CA ALA A 57 -4.47 -6.16 -10.47
C ALA A 57 -4.28 -7.67 -10.66
N SER A 58 -4.93 -8.46 -9.80
CA SER A 58 -4.94 -9.91 -9.93
C SER A 58 -6.34 -10.52 -9.79
N PRO A 59 -6.48 -11.84 -10.01
CA PRO A 59 -7.63 -12.62 -9.53
C PRO A 59 -7.73 -12.74 -8.00
N ASN A 60 -6.65 -12.57 -7.26
CA ASN A 60 -6.57 -12.73 -5.81
C ASN A 60 -5.54 -11.79 -5.20
N ASP A 61 -6.02 -10.66 -4.66
CA ASP A 61 -5.17 -9.64 -4.04
C ASP A 61 -5.25 -9.70 -2.52
N THR A 62 -4.09 -9.58 -1.87
CA THR A 62 -3.97 -9.39 -0.42
C THR A 62 -3.11 -8.17 -0.13
N VAL A 63 -3.68 -7.14 0.51
CA VAL A 63 -2.97 -5.91 0.87
C VAL A 63 -3.02 -5.70 2.38
N VAL A 64 -1.86 -5.66 3.03
CA VAL A 64 -1.69 -5.65 4.49
C VAL A 64 -0.66 -4.59 4.89
N PRO A 65 -0.96 -3.29 4.70
CA PRO A 65 -0.05 -2.22 5.10
C PRO A 65 0.04 -2.15 6.63
N THR A 66 1.21 -1.79 7.13
CA THR A 66 1.45 -1.60 8.58
C THR A 66 2.10 -0.26 8.82
N ASP A 67 1.35 0.66 9.42
CA ASP A 67 1.81 2.03 9.65
C ASP A 67 1.86 2.33 11.15
N SER A 68 2.93 2.99 11.60
CA SER A 68 3.11 3.36 13.01
C SER A 68 3.77 4.72 13.20
N ASP A 69 3.37 5.46 14.23
CA ASP A 69 3.96 6.76 14.59
C ASP A 69 3.95 7.79 13.44
N ILE A 70 2.84 7.85 12.70
CA ILE A 70 2.67 8.73 11.55
C ILE A 70 1.91 10.01 11.93
N THR A 71 2.48 11.19 11.66
CA THR A 71 1.76 12.45 11.96
C THR A 71 0.68 12.76 10.91
N LYS A 72 0.94 12.49 9.64
CA LYS A 72 -0.01 12.66 8.52
C LYS A 72 0.20 11.57 7.48
N ALA A 73 -0.87 10.89 7.10
CA ALA A 73 -0.88 9.89 6.04
C ALA A 73 -1.94 10.23 4.99
N ASP A 74 -1.55 10.17 3.72
CA ASP A 74 -2.44 10.17 2.57
C ASP A 74 -2.29 8.79 1.90
N VAL A 75 -3.27 7.89 2.03
CA VAL A 75 -3.18 6.50 1.57
C VAL A 75 -4.24 6.23 0.51
N THR A 76 -3.81 5.70 -0.64
CA THR A 76 -4.68 5.23 -1.72
C THR A 76 -4.38 3.76 -2.02
N THR A 77 -5.42 2.94 -2.07
CA THR A 77 -5.31 1.52 -2.44
C THR A 77 -6.37 1.18 -3.47
N GLU A 78 -5.93 0.78 -4.65
CA GLU A 78 -6.78 0.32 -5.74
C GLU A 78 -6.49 -1.16 -5.97
N ALA A 79 -7.52 -2.00 -5.89
CA ALA A 79 -7.43 -3.43 -6.19
C ALA A 79 -8.47 -3.80 -7.24
N ALA A 80 -8.07 -4.59 -8.23
CA ALA A 80 -8.96 -5.03 -9.30
C ALA A 80 -9.06 -6.55 -9.34
N SER A 81 -9.70 -7.16 -8.33
CA SER A 81 -9.87 -8.60 -8.25
C SER A 81 -11.31 -9.07 -7.94
N PRO A 82 -11.65 -10.32 -8.30
CA PRO A 82 -12.84 -10.99 -7.79
C PRO A 82 -12.72 -11.42 -6.32
N THR A 83 -11.52 -11.44 -5.73
CA THR A 83 -11.30 -11.82 -4.32
C THR A 83 -10.21 -10.96 -3.66
N ASP A 84 -10.62 -9.82 -3.11
CA ASP A 84 -9.73 -8.90 -2.39
C ASP A 84 -9.73 -9.17 -0.88
N THR A 85 -8.54 -9.13 -0.27
CA THR A 85 -8.38 -9.03 1.18
C THR A 85 -7.55 -7.80 1.51
N LEU A 86 -8.17 -6.85 2.22
CA LEU A 86 -7.52 -5.65 2.72
C LEU A 86 -7.52 -5.66 4.25
N ALA A 87 -6.34 -5.63 4.86
CA ALA A 87 -6.17 -5.70 6.31
C ALA A 87 -5.11 -4.71 6.82
N PRO A 88 -5.34 -3.39 6.70
CA PRO A 88 -4.43 -2.39 7.24
C PRO A 88 -4.30 -2.48 8.76
N THR A 89 -3.09 -2.28 9.27
CA THR A 89 -2.82 -2.18 10.70
C THR A 89 -2.13 -0.85 10.99
N ASP A 90 -2.88 0.06 11.59
CA ASP A 90 -2.41 1.41 11.89
C ASP A 90 -2.30 1.63 13.40
N SER A 91 -1.20 2.23 13.84
CA SER A 91 -0.98 2.64 15.24
C SER A 91 -0.43 4.05 15.32
N ASP A 92 -0.91 4.84 16.29
CA ASP A 92 -0.41 6.19 16.58
C ASP A 92 -0.40 7.16 15.37
N ILE A 93 -1.38 7.01 14.46
CA ILE A 93 -1.59 7.97 13.36
C ILE A 93 -2.39 9.18 13.85
N THR A 94 -1.81 10.38 13.71
CA THR A 94 -2.49 11.62 14.14
C THR A 94 -3.56 12.08 13.14
N LYS A 95 -3.31 11.95 11.84
CA LYS A 95 -4.26 12.27 10.76
C LYS A 95 -4.04 11.33 9.58
N ALA A 96 -5.13 10.77 9.06
CA ALA A 96 -5.11 9.94 7.87
C ALA A 96 -6.26 10.33 6.93
N ASP A 97 -5.95 10.45 5.65
CA ASP A 97 -6.93 10.44 4.56
C ASP A 97 -6.71 9.12 3.80
N VAL A 98 -7.68 8.21 3.87
CA VAL A 98 -7.59 6.87 3.29
C VAL A 98 -8.66 6.69 2.22
N THR A 99 -8.23 6.32 1.02
CA THR A 99 -9.10 5.94 -0.10
C THR A 99 -8.82 4.50 -0.48
N THR A 100 -9.89 3.73 -0.66
CA THR A 100 -9.79 2.31 -1.00
C THR A 100 -10.88 1.97 -1.99
N GLU A 101 -10.47 1.53 -3.17
CA GLU A 101 -11.37 1.13 -4.25
C GLU A 101 -11.07 -0.31 -4.64
N ALA A 102 -12.13 -1.11 -4.78
CA ALA A 102 -12.07 -2.50 -5.19
C ALA A 102 -12.99 -2.69 -6.39
N ALA A 103 -12.42 -3.01 -7.55
CA ALA A 103 -13.17 -3.24 -8.78
C ALA A 103 -13.26 -4.75 -9.06
N SER A 104 -14.45 -5.32 -8.94
CA SER A 104 -14.66 -6.71 -9.33
C SER A 104 -14.82 -6.79 -10.86
N PRO A 105 -14.04 -7.62 -11.58
CA PRO A 105 -14.13 -7.72 -13.04
C PRO A 105 -15.47 -8.30 -13.55
N ASN A 106 -16.38 -8.64 -12.64
CA ASN A 106 -17.70 -9.20 -12.89
C ASN A 106 -18.86 -8.20 -12.73
N ASP A 107 -18.59 -6.94 -12.37
CA ASP A 107 -19.59 -5.86 -12.36
C ASP A 107 -19.81 -5.33 -13.79
N THR A 108 -20.56 -6.05 -14.61
CA THR A 108 -21.05 -5.57 -15.93
C THR A 108 -22.42 -6.14 -16.27
#